data_AF-A0A0N0DPF8-F1
#
_entry.id   AF-A0A0N0DPF8-F1
#
_cell.length_a   1.000
_cell.length_b   1.000
_cell.length_c   1.000
_cell.angle_alpha   90.00
_cell.angle_beta   90.00
_cell.angle_gamma   90.00
#
_symmetry.space_group_name_H-M   'P 1'
#
loop_
_entity.id
_entity.type
_entity.pdbx_description
1 polymer ?
#
loop_
_entity_poly.entity_id
_entity_poly.type
_entity_poly.pdbx_seq_one_letter_code
_entity_poly.pdbx_strand_id
1 'polypeptide(L)'
;MGKSMREVATELGISKDLVKYHRKKLGEEDYLIVDGKYMILESGVAKIKSYLRKEASAYSTQFEDKITTKLSKMEYDLFRLYQTLGELEKKLKSIDQGVSDLFDVVIDKGI
;
A
#
# COMPACT_ATOMS: atom_id res chain seq x y z
N MET A 1 20.34 16.59 -20.69
CA MET A 1 19.77 15.33 -21.23
C MET A 1 18.59 14.96 -20.35
N GLY A 2 17.46 14.48 -20.89
CA GLY A 2 16.32 14.07 -20.05
C GLY A 2 16.53 12.69 -19.44
N LYS A 3 16.01 12.45 -18.24
CA LYS A 3 16.05 11.17 -17.51
C LYS A 3 14.69 10.48 -17.58
N SER A 4 14.67 9.18 -17.78
CA SER A 4 13.45 8.38 -17.65
C SER A 4 12.95 8.41 -16.19
N MET A 5 11.66 8.11 -15.98
CA MET A 5 11.12 8.01 -14.61
C MET A 5 11.85 6.99 -13.74
N ARG A 6 12.46 5.94 -14.35
CA ARG A 6 13.22 4.93 -13.60
C ARG A 6 14.54 5.51 -13.10
N GLU A 7 15.24 6.26 -13.95
CA GLU A 7 16.49 6.93 -13.56
C GLU A 7 16.24 7.96 -12.46
N VAL A 8 15.18 8.76 -12.59
CA VAL A 8 14.77 9.72 -11.55
C VAL A 8 14.42 9.01 -10.23
N ALA A 9 13.73 7.87 -10.30
CA ALA A 9 13.39 7.08 -9.12
C ALA A 9 14.64 6.56 -8.39
N THR A 10 15.60 6.02 -9.15
CA THR A 10 16.89 5.56 -8.62
C THR A 10 17.70 6.71 -8.01
N GLU A 11 17.79 7.85 -8.70
CA GLU A 11 18.54 9.02 -8.23
C GLU A 11 17.97 9.60 -6.93
N LEU A 12 16.64 9.67 -6.81
CA LEU A 12 15.96 10.26 -5.66
C LEU A 12 15.69 9.26 -4.53
N GLY A 13 15.99 7.97 -4.71
CA GLY A 13 15.75 6.92 -3.71
C GLY A 13 14.25 6.70 -3.42
N ILE A 14 13.40 6.85 -4.43
CA ILE A 14 11.93 6.72 -4.29
C ILE A 14 11.35 5.72 -5.30
N SER A 15 10.07 5.38 -5.16
CA SER A 15 9.38 4.53 -6.12
C SER A 15 9.10 5.26 -7.44
N LYS A 16 9.12 4.51 -8.56
CA LYS A 16 8.73 5.02 -9.88
C LYS A 16 7.30 5.55 -9.90
N ASP A 17 6.40 4.98 -9.10
CA ASP A 17 5.01 5.46 -8.99
C ASP A 17 4.94 6.83 -8.33
N LEU A 18 5.80 7.12 -7.36
CA LEU A 18 5.89 8.43 -6.74
C LEU A 18 6.41 9.47 -7.74
N VAL A 19 7.40 9.10 -8.57
CA VAL A 19 7.84 9.93 -9.70
C VAL A 19 6.68 10.19 -10.67
N LYS A 20 5.91 9.15 -11.04
CA LYS A 20 4.74 9.27 -11.93
C LYS A 20 3.65 10.19 -11.35
N TYR A 21 3.43 10.12 -10.04
CA TYR A 21 2.50 10.99 -9.32
C TYR A 21 2.92 12.46 -9.40
N HIS A 22 4.19 12.76 -9.10
CA HIS A 22 4.70 14.14 -9.12
C HIS A 22 4.87 14.69 -10.54
N ARG A 23 5.18 13.85 -11.53
CA ARG A 23 5.25 14.26 -12.94
C ARG A 23 3.95 14.93 -13.42
N LYS A 24 2.78 14.52 -12.91
CA LYS A 24 1.49 15.14 -13.28
C LYS A 24 1.41 16.63 -12.93
N LYS A 25 2.28 17.13 -12.06
CA LYS A 25 2.36 18.52 -11.60
C LYS A 25 3.45 19.33 -12.30
N LEU A 26 4.22 18.69 -13.20
CA LEU A 26 5.27 19.34 -13.97
C LEU A 26 4.67 20.12 -15.14
N GLY A 27 5.30 21.25 -15.47
CA GLY A 27 5.01 22.04 -16.66
C GLY A 27 5.61 21.41 -17.92
N GLU A 28 5.24 21.92 -19.09
CA GLU A 28 5.75 21.45 -20.38
C GLU A 28 7.26 21.69 -20.52
N GLU A 29 7.81 22.65 -19.79
CA GLU A 29 9.24 22.99 -19.75
C GLU A 29 10.09 22.03 -18.89
N ASP A 30 9.46 21.11 -18.18
CA ASP A 30 10.11 20.21 -17.22
C ASP A 30 10.36 18.80 -17.77
N TYR A 31 9.82 18.50 -18.96
CA TYR A 31 9.95 17.18 -19.57
C TYR A 31 9.93 17.28 -21.09
N LEU A 32 10.40 16.21 -21.72
CA LEU A 32 10.28 15.97 -23.15
C LEU A 32 9.52 14.66 -23.35
N ILE A 33 8.80 14.54 -24.47
CA ILE A 33 8.25 13.27 -24.91
C ILE A 33 9.11 12.76 -26.05
N VAL A 34 9.79 11.63 -25.83
CA VAL A 34 10.62 10.96 -26.83
C VAL A 34 10.08 9.54 -26.99
N ASP A 35 9.68 9.16 -28.20
CA ASP A 35 9.07 7.86 -28.49
C ASP A 35 7.89 7.50 -27.57
N GLY A 36 7.03 8.49 -27.29
CA GLY A 36 5.88 8.33 -26.39
C GLY A 36 6.25 8.18 -24.90
N LYS A 37 7.54 8.31 -24.54
CA LYS A 37 8.03 8.23 -23.16
C LYS A 37 8.37 9.60 -22.63
N TYR A 38 7.96 9.85 -21.39
CA TYR A 38 8.34 11.05 -20.66
C TYR A 38 9.80 10.97 -20.21
N MET A 39 10.59 11.95 -20.67
CA MET A 39 11.96 12.20 -20.30
C MET A 39 12.00 13.46 -19.45
N ILE A 40 12.18 13.30 -18.14
CA ILE A 40 12.16 14.38 -17.16
C ILE A 40 13.47 15.15 -17.26
N LEU A 41 13.39 16.46 -17.51
CA LEU A 41 14.55 17.35 -17.55
C LEU A 41 15.04 17.65 -16.13
N GLU A 42 16.26 18.17 -15.98
CA GLU A 42 16.81 18.50 -14.66
C GLU A 42 15.93 19.50 -13.88
N SER A 43 15.26 20.42 -14.57
CA SER A 43 14.23 21.30 -13.99
C SER A 43 13.07 20.52 -13.36
N GLY A 44 12.56 19.52 -14.07
CA GLY A 44 11.54 18.61 -13.58
C GLY A 44 12.02 17.75 -12.42
N VAL A 45 13.26 17.26 -12.45
CA VAL A 45 13.87 16.51 -11.33
C VAL A 45 13.94 17.40 -10.07
N ALA A 46 14.37 18.65 -10.21
CA ALA A 46 14.43 19.60 -9.12
C ALA A 46 13.05 19.90 -8.51
N LYS A 47 12.01 20.07 -9.34
CA LYS A 47 10.62 20.23 -8.87
C LYS A 47 10.08 18.98 -8.19
N ILE A 48 10.35 17.78 -8.72
CA ILE A 48 9.98 16.53 -8.04
C ILE A 48 10.67 16.47 -6.67
N LYS A 49 11.96 16.77 -6.60
CA LYS A 49 12.74 16.78 -5.36
C LYS A 49 12.17 17.77 -4.33
N SER A 50 11.70 18.94 -4.75
CA SER A 50 11.06 19.91 -3.85
C SER A 50 9.69 19.44 -3.34
N TYR A 51 8.95 18.65 -4.12
CA TYR A 51 7.70 18.06 -3.65
C TYR A 51 7.90 16.90 -2.66
N LEU A 52 9.00 16.16 -2.78
CA LEU A 52 9.37 15.10 -1.85
C LEU A 52 9.85 15.65 -0.51
N ARG A 53 10.62 16.74 -0.57
CA ARG A 53 11.13 17.42 0.61
C ARG A 53 10.16 18.53 1.02
N LYS A 54 9.15 18.17 1.82
CA LYS A 54 8.91 19.03 2.99
C LYS A 54 10.06 18.75 3.94
N GLU A 55 10.75 19.78 4.40
CA GLU A 55 11.87 19.61 5.32
C GLU A 55 11.47 18.68 6.48
N ALA A 56 12.39 17.93 7.07
CA ALA A 56 12.09 17.17 8.28
C ALA A 56 11.56 18.09 9.40
N SER A 57 11.93 19.38 9.38
CA SER A 57 11.36 20.45 10.21
C SER A 57 9.90 20.82 9.90
N ALA A 58 9.38 20.43 8.72
CA ALA A 58 8.03 20.72 8.24
C ALA A 58 7.02 19.60 8.55
N TYR A 59 7.48 18.43 8.99
CA TYR A 59 6.62 17.51 9.72
C TYR A 59 6.73 17.87 11.19
N SER A 60 5.68 18.49 11.74
CA SER A 60 5.63 18.68 13.17
C SER A 60 5.71 17.30 13.84
N THR A 61 6.33 17.20 15.00
CA THR A 61 6.33 15.97 15.82
C THR A 61 4.91 15.42 15.96
N GLN A 62 3.91 16.30 16.05
CA GLN A 62 2.48 15.96 16.06
C GLN A 62 2.00 15.22 14.81
N PHE A 63 2.52 15.54 13.62
CA PHE A 63 2.19 14.81 12.38
C PHE A 63 2.78 13.40 12.42
N GLU A 64 4.05 13.27 12.79
CA GLU A 64 4.71 11.97 12.90
C GLU A 64 4.02 11.10 13.96
N ASP A 65 3.72 11.66 15.14
CA ASP A 65 2.98 10.99 16.21
C ASP A 65 1.59 10.53 15.73
N LYS A 66 0.89 11.38 14.97
CA LYS A 66 -0.44 11.05 14.44
C LYS A 66 -0.38 9.94 13.40
N ILE A 67 0.64 9.93 12.54
CA ILE A 67 0.82 8.87 11.54
C ILE A 67 1.21 7.56 12.23
N THR A 68 2.18 7.59 13.15
CA THR A 68 2.61 6.43 13.93
C THR A 68 1.44 5.85 14.72
N THR A 69 0.67 6.67 15.41
CA THR A 69 -0.54 6.23 16.14
C THR A 69 -1.55 5.57 15.22
N LYS A 70 -1.79 6.12 14.03
CA LYS A 70 -2.69 5.52 13.04
C LYS A 70 -2.16 4.19 12.52
N LEU A 71 -0.85 4.08 12.26
CA LEU A 71 -0.21 2.84 11.81
C LEU A 71 -0.35 1.76 12.88
N SER A 72 0.01 2.05 14.13
CA SER A 72 -0.13 1.09 15.23
C SER A 72 -1.58 0.67 15.44
N LYS A 73 -2.56 1.58 15.27
CA LYS A 73 -3.97 1.21 15.31
C LYS A 73 -4.36 0.26 14.18
N MET A 74 -3.93 0.55 12.94
CA MET A 74 -4.20 -0.33 11.80
C MET A 74 -3.58 -1.71 11.98
N GLU A 75 -2.36 -1.80 12.52
CA GLU A 75 -1.70 -3.07 12.84
C GLU A 75 -2.47 -3.86 13.91
N TYR A 76 -2.92 -3.18 14.97
CA TYR A 76 -3.74 -3.81 16.01
C TYR A 76 -5.08 -4.31 15.47
N ASP A 77 -5.78 -3.49 14.68
CA ASP A 77 -7.06 -3.88 14.07
C ASP A 77 -6.88 -5.07 13.12
N LEU A 78 -5.79 -5.10 12.33
CA LEU A 78 -5.45 -6.23 11.47
C LEU A 78 -5.19 -7.50 12.27
N PHE A 79 -4.43 -7.41 13.37
CA PHE A 79 -4.20 -8.54 14.26
C PHE A 79 -5.51 -9.09 14.84
N ARG A 80 -6.42 -8.21 15.29
CA ARG A 80 -7.75 -8.60 15.80
C ARG A 80 -8.58 -9.31 14.74
N LEU A 81 -8.59 -8.83 13.51
CA LEU A 81 -9.28 -9.48 12.39
C LEU A 81 -8.75 -10.89 12.14
N TYR A 82 -7.44 -11.09 12.17
CA TYR A 82 -6.85 -12.43 12.03
C TYR A 82 -7.27 -13.39 13.16
N GLN A 83 -7.31 -12.92 14.40
CA GLN A 83 -7.78 -13.74 15.53
C GLN A 83 -9.25 -14.13 15.37
N THR A 84 -10.12 -13.17 15.03
CA THR A 84 -11.54 -13.43 14.81
C THR A 84 -11.76 -14.39 13.65
N LEU A 85 -11.01 -14.25 12.56
CA LEU A 85 -11.09 -15.18 11.43
C LEU A 85 -10.73 -16.60 11.87
N GLY A 86 -9.64 -16.79 12.62
CA GLY A 86 -9.25 -18.10 13.12
C GLY A 86 -10.27 -18.73 14.09
N GLU A 87 -10.97 -17.92 14.89
CA GLU A 87 -12.07 -18.39 15.74
C GLU A 87 -13.28 -18.84 14.90
N LEU A 88 -13.63 -18.08 13.85
CA LEU A 88 -14.72 -18.44 12.95
C LEU A 88 -14.42 -19.72 12.17
N GLU A 89 -13.19 -19.90 11.69
CA GLU A 89 -12.76 -21.14 11.03
C GLU A 89 -12.89 -22.37 11.94
N LYS A 90 -12.54 -22.23 13.23
CA LYS A 90 -12.72 -23.31 14.21
C LYS A 90 -14.20 -23.65 14.41
N LYS A 91 -15.06 -22.63 14.57
CA LYS A 91 -16.50 -22.82 14.73
C LYS A 91 -17.12 -23.50 13.50
N LEU A 92 -16.70 -23.09 12.30
CA LEU A 92 -17.17 -23.70 11.06
C LEU A 92 -16.80 -25.19 10.99
N LYS A 93 -15.55 -25.54 11.30
CA LYS A 93 -15.11 -26.95 11.37
C LYS A 93 -15.91 -27.77 12.38
N SER A 94 -16.24 -27.20 13.54
CA SER A 94 -17.07 -27.90 14.53
C SER A 94 -18.50 -28.12 14.04
N ILE A 95 -19.07 -27.17 13.29
CA ILE A 95 -20.39 -27.33 12.65
C ILE A 95 -20.33 -28.42 11.59
N ASP A 96 -19.33 -28.37 10.70
CA ASP A 96 -19.16 -29.38 9.64
C ASP A 96 -19.05 -30.79 10.21
N GLN A 97 -18.28 -30.96 11.29
CA GLN A 97 -18.18 -32.23 11.99
C GLN A 97 -19.53 -32.66 12.58
N GLY A 98 -20.23 -31.78 13.29
CA GLY A 98 -21.52 -32.10 13.89
C GLY A 98 -22.59 -32.46 12.85
N VAL A 99 -22.54 -31.86 11.65
CA VAL A 99 -23.39 -32.23 10.52
C VAL A 99 -23.04 -33.63 10.00
N SER A 100 -21.75 -33.95 9.85
CA SER A 100 -21.30 -35.30 9.47
C SER A 100 -21.78 -36.35 10.46
N ASP A 101 -21.55 -36.12 11.76
CA ASP A 101 -21.95 -37.03 12.83
C ASP A 101 -23.47 -37.28 12.83
N LEU A 102 -24.27 -36.24 12.53
CA LEU A 102 -25.72 -36.37 12.41
C LEU A 102 -26.12 -37.26 11.23
N PHE A 103 -25.49 -37.09 10.06
CA PHE A 103 -25.77 -37.91 8.89
C PHE A 103 -25.43 -39.38 9.14
N ASP A 104 -24.29 -39.65 9.79
CA ASP A 104 -23.90 -41.02 10.16
C ASP A 104 -24.96 -41.67 11.06
N VAL A 105 -25.48 -40.94 12.05
CA VAL A 105 -26.56 -41.42 12.93
C VAL A 105 -27.87 -41.67 12.17
N VAL A 106 -28.23 -40.82 11.21
CA VAL A 106 -29.45 -40.98 10.40
C VAL A 106 -29.34 -42.24 9.53
N ILE A 107 -28.19 -42.44 8.88
CA ILE A 107 -27.91 -43.62 8.05
C ILE A 107 -27.94 -44.88 8.91
N ASP A 108 -27.25 -44.89 10.05
CA ASP A 108 -27.19 -46.06 10.95
C ASP A 108 -28.56 -46.44 11.52
N LYS A 109 -29.44 -45.46 11.75
CA LYS A 109 -30.80 -45.68 12.28
C LYS A 109 -31.85 -45.97 11.21
N GLY A 110 -31.51 -45.88 9.92
CA GLY A 110 -32.42 -46.18 8.81
C GLY A 110 -33.64 -45.26 8.74
N ILE A 111 -33.50 -43.99 9.17
CA ILE A 111 -34.51 -42.94 9.01
C ILE A 111 -34.37 -42.29 7.64
#